data_AF-A0A3B1ADK8-F1
#
_entry.id   AF-A0A3B1ADK8-F1
#
_cell.length_a   1.000
_cell.length_b   1.000
_cell.length_c   1.000
_cell.angle_alpha   90.00
_cell.angle_beta   90.00
_cell.angle_gamma   90.00
#
_symmetry.space_group_name_H-M   'P 1'
#
loop_
_entity.id
_entity.type
_entity.pdbx_description
1 polymer ?
#
loop_
_entity_poly.entity_id
_entity_poly.type
_entity_poly.pdbx_seq_one_letter_code
_entity_poly.pdbx_strand_id
1 'polypeptide(L)'
;MEFFSGFKWAVPKAFSDAVCLCRFEEGDILYDTVKAYDDEWGKASKFIDHSLQVKFPARVSGGASEKGGGIFSGNWSSEVRIDLYKNLEKVGVGQIHTTQGRLYTALWKGDITILEKESNEPPIPLTVQEVTRILEQVSQKAKELSVGFPVFVMARDLSNPVSREKYSKVLTKLKRHLVNGPKLLSPQKSGLIQFENIAPTVEVAFFPANGASAEELHDLVKSAVYIPAKNAKKEMFRLAAHGIIV
;
A
#
# COMPACT_ATOMS: atom_id res chain seq x y z
N MET A 1 13.37 13.18 2.60
CA MET A 1 11.97 12.86 2.18
C MET A 1 11.60 11.43 2.61
N GLU A 2 10.33 11.05 2.75
CA GLU A 2 9.94 9.65 3.04
C GLU A 2 9.43 8.92 1.79
N PHE A 3 9.73 7.62 1.66
CA PHE A 3 9.42 6.79 0.49
C PHE A 3 8.69 5.50 0.87
N PHE A 4 8.00 4.89 -0.09
CA PHE A 4 7.44 3.55 0.05
C PHE A 4 8.52 2.48 -0.19
N SER A 5 8.83 1.68 0.84
CA SER A 5 9.90 0.67 0.78
C SER A 5 9.59 -0.56 -0.09
N GLY A 6 8.32 -0.76 -0.47
CA GLY A 6 7.92 -1.89 -1.31
C GLY A 6 8.10 -1.66 -2.81
N PHE A 7 8.31 -0.41 -3.23
CA PHE A 7 8.63 -0.09 -4.62
C PHE A 7 10.13 -0.23 -4.88
N LYS A 8 10.49 -0.67 -6.09
CA LYS A 8 11.89 -0.67 -6.54
C LYS A 8 12.35 0.72 -6.93
N TRP A 9 11.45 1.52 -7.51
CA TRP A 9 11.67 2.95 -7.73
C TRP A 9 11.50 3.73 -6.43
N ALA A 10 12.17 4.86 -6.34
CA ALA A 10 11.98 5.81 -5.25
C ALA A 10 10.67 6.58 -5.42
N VAL A 11 9.57 6.00 -4.90
CA VAL A 11 8.24 6.61 -4.88
C VAL A 11 8.01 7.33 -3.54
N PRO A 12 7.97 8.67 -3.51
CA PRO A 12 7.71 9.44 -2.29
C PRO A 12 6.33 9.16 -1.71
N LYS A 13 6.20 9.24 -0.38
CA LYS A 13 4.89 9.15 0.29
C LYS A 13 3.94 10.29 -0.07
N ALA A 14 4.44 11.38 -0.66
CA ALA A 14 3.61 12.45 -1.24
C ALA A 14 2.69 11.93 -2.35
N PHE A 15 3.06 10.82 -3.02
CA PHE A 15 2.22 10.14 -4.00
C PHE A 15 1.24 9.13 -3.38
N SER A 16 0.93 9.24 -2.07
CA SER A 16 0.02 8.30 -1.39
C SER A 16 -1.32 8.16 -2.12
N ASP A 17 -1.92 9.25 -2.58
CA ASP A 17 -3.21 9.22 -3.26
C ASP A 17 -3.10 8.56 -4.65
N ALA A 18 -2.08 8.92 -5.42
CA ALA A 18 -1.81 8.31 -6.73
C ALA A 18 -1.59 6.80 -6.61
N VAL A 19 -0.81 6.37 -5.62
CA VAL A 19 -0.56 4.96 -5.33
C VAL A 19 -1.83 4.25 -4.85
N CYS A 20 -2.56 4.84 -3.89
CA CYS A 20 -3.78 4.25 -3.33
C CYS A 20 -4.90 4.10 -4.36
N LEU A 21 -4.94 4.98 -5.37
CA LEU A 21 -5.97 4.99 -6.41
C LEU A 21 -5.48 4.36 -7.72
N CYS A 22 -4.22 3.94 -7.83
CA CYS A 22 -3.57 3.57 -9.10
C CYS A 22 -3.78 4.64 -10.18
N ARG A 23 -3.51 5.91 -9.85
CA ARG A 23 -3.80 7.04 -10.73
C ARG A 23 -2.72 8.11 -10.62
N PHE A 24 -1.76 8.02 -11.52
CA PHE A 24 -0.78 9.08 -11.76
C PHE A 24 -1.32 10.04 -12.81
N GLU A 25 -1.06 11.33 -12.65
CA GLU A 25 -1.65 12.40 -13.46
C GLU A 25 -0.58 13.31 -14.06
N GLU A 26 -1.00 14.11 -15.03
CA GLU A 26 -0.15 15.09 -15.69
C GLU A 26 0.63 15.96 -14.69
N GLY A 27 1.94 16.04 -14.91
CA GLY A 27 2.87 16.78 -14.06
C GLY A 27 3.55 15.93 -12.99
N ASP A 28 3.10 14.70 -12.75
CA ASP A 28 3.80 13.77 -11.86
C ASP A 28 5.17 13.41 -12.46
N ILE A 29 6.23 13.54 -11.65
CA ILE A 29 7.61 13.20 -12.01
C ILE A 29 8.14 12.22 -10.97
N LEU A 30 8.71 11.11 -11.45
CA LEU A 30 9.23 10.04 -10.61
C LEU A 30 10.65 9.67 -11.06
N TYR A 31 11.53 9.49 -10.08
CA TYR A 31 12.90 9.03 -10.26
C TYR A 31 13.08 7.62 -9.67
N ASP A 32 13.98 6.85 -10.27
CA ASP A 32 14.31 5.50 -9.83
C ASP A 32 15.02 5.44 -8.47
N THR A 33 15.76 6.49 -8.09
CA THR A 33 16.60 6.53 -6.88
C THR A 33 16.19 7.62 -5.88
N VAL A 34 16.37 7.33 -4.59
CA VAL A 34 16.08 8.28 -3.49
C VAL A 34 16.99 9.50 -3.57
N LYS A 35 18.23 9.32 -4.02
CA LYS A 35 19.23 10.40 -4.14
C LYS A 35 18.80 11.51 -5.11
N ALA A 36 17.86 11.23 -6.01
CA ALA A 36 17.32 12.22 -6.93
C ALA A 36 16.54 13.33 -6.21
N TYR A 37 16.09 13.10 -4.98
CA TYR A 37 15.19 13.98 -4.24
C TYR A 37 15.84 14.74 -3.07
N ASP A 38 17.04 14.34 -2.62
CA ASP A 38 17.64 14.85 -1.38
C ASP A 38 18.78 15.89 -1.61
N ASP A 39 19.30 16.03 -2.84
CA ASP A 39 20.52 16.81 -3.15
C ASP A 39 20.31 18.03 -4.06
N GLU A 40 21.31 18.91 -4.12
CA GLU A 40 21.44 19.91 -5.19
C GLU A 40 21.36 19.22 -6.56
N TRP A 41 20.56 19.76 -7.48
CA TRP A 41 20.22 19.12 -8.75
C TRP A 41 21.43 18.61 -9.56
N GLY A 42 22.54 19.36 -9.57
CA GLY A 42 23.76 18.96 -10.28
C GLY A 42 24.49 17.73 -9.72
N LYS A 43 24.23 17.36 -8.47
CA LYS A 43 24.71 16.11 -7.84
C LYS A 43 23.66 15.00 -8.00
N ALA A 44 22.39 15.33 -7.76
CA ALA A 44 21.26 14.41 -7.89
C ALA A 44 21.19 13.77 -9.29
N SER A 45 21.39 14.58 -10.34
CA SER A 45 21.34 14.16 -11.75
C SER A 45 22.28 13.00 -12.09
N LYS A 46 23.41 12.87 -11.38
CA LYS A 46 24.41 11.82 -11.61
C LYS A 46 23.99 10.45 -11.12
N PHE A 47 22.96 10.38 -10.28
CA PHE A 47 22.47 9.13 -9.70
C PHE A 47 21.22 8.59 -10.41
N ILE A 48 20.62 9.38 -11.32
CA ILE A 48 19.38 9.04 -12.00
C ILE A 48 19.72 8.22 -13.25
N ASP A 49 19.44 6.92 -13.23
CA ASP A 49 19.53 6.09 -14.44
C ASP A 49 18.24 6.22 -15.25
N HIS A 50 17.08 6.16 -14.59
CA HIS A 50 15.78 6.38 -15.20
C HIS A 50 14.91 7.41 -14.46
N SER A 51 14.16 8.18 -15.25
CA SER A 51 13.09 9.04 -14.73
C SER A 51 11.92 9.05 -15.68
N LEU A 52 10.73 9.32 -15.16
CA LEU A 52 9.52 9.45 -15.98
C LEU A 52 8.72 10.67 -15.59
N GLN A 53 8.02 11.21 -16.58
CA GLN A 53 7.06 12.29 -16.40
C GLN A 53 5.72 11.90 -17.02
N VAL A 54 4.66 11.99 -16.22
CA VAL A 54 3.30 11.75 -16.70
C VAL A 54 2.78 12.98 -17.44
N LYS A 55 2.20 12.73 -18.62
CA LYS A 55 1.66 13.73 -19.55
C LYS A 55 0.14 13.62 -19.71
N PHE A 56 -0.43 12.48 -19.37
CA PHE A 56 -1.88 12.21 -19.42
C PHE A 56 -2.19 11.06 -18.43
N PRO A 57 -3.34 11.05 -17.73
CA PRO A 57 -4.48 11.97 -17.84
C PRO A 57 -4.19 13.38 -17.31
N ALA A 58 -4.93 14.37 -17.82
CA ALA A 58 -4.87 15.73 -17.28
C ALA A 58 -5.24 15.72 -15.80
N ARG A 59 -4.60 16.59 -15.00
CA ARG A 59 -4.89 16.71 -13.57
C ARG A 59 -6.35 17.12 -13.38
N VAL A 60 -7.14 16.27 -12.73
CA VAL A 60 -8.55 16.57 -12.49
C VAL A 60 -8.66 17.26 -11.14
N SER A 61 -9.01 18.54 -11.14
CA SER A 61 -9.37 19.29 -9.93
C SER A 61 -10.77 18.87 -9.47
N GLY A 62 -10.90 17.67 -8.88
CA GLY A 62 -12.15 17.13 -8.37
C GLY A 62 -11.97 15.72 -7.82
N GLY A 63 -12.41 15.51 -6.57
CA GLY A 63 -12.32 14.21 -5.88
C GLY A 63 -12.98 13.10 -6.69
N ALA A 64 -12.35 11.93 -6.72
CA ALA A 64 -12.81 10.75 -7.45
C ALA A 64 -14.30 10.47 -7.16
N SER A 65 -15.14 10.47 -8.20
CA SER A 65 -16.56 10.13 -8.05
C SER A 65 -16.70 8.65 -7.66
N GLU A 66 -17.32 8.39 -6.52
CA GLU A 66 -17.66 7.05 -6.04
C GLU A 66 -18.63 6.36 -7.01
N LYS A 67 -18.13 5.52 -7.92
CA LYS A 67 -18.94 4.48 -8.56
C LYS A 67 -18.40 3.12 -8.14
N GLY A 68 -19.30 2.27 -7.64
CA GLY A 68 -19.07 1.09 -6.79
C GLY A 68 -18.26 -0.09 -7.35
N GLY A 69 -17.28 0.13 -8.23
CA GLY A 69 -16.09 -0.71 -8.35
C GLY A 69 -14.96 -0.09 -7.53
N GLY A 70 -14.02 -0.90 -7.02
CA GLY A 70 -12.86 -0.34 -6.31
C GLY A 70 -12.11 0.62 -7.23
N ILE A 71 -12.02 1.92 -6.87
CA ILE A 71 -11.43 2.97 -7.72
C ILE A 71 -10.05 2.55 -8.28
N PHE A 72 -9.25 1.88 -7.46
CA PHE A 72 -7.98 1.27 -7.86
C PHE A 72 -8.11 0.34 -9.08
N SER A 73 -9.03 -0.62 -9.03
CA SER A 73 -9.27 -1.57 -10.13
C SER A 73 -9.80 -0.89 -11.40
N GLY A 74 -10.60 0.16 -11.25
CA GLY A 74 -11.10 0.94 -12.38
C GLY A 74 -9.99 1.75 -13.07
N ASN A 75 -9.03 2.27 -12.30
CA ASN A 75 -7.90 3.00 -12.86
C ASN A 75 -6.82 2.08 -13.44
N TRP A 76 -6.71 0.82 -13.00
CA TRP A 76 -5.67 -0.12 -13.44
C TRP A 76 -5.50 -0.21 -14.96
N SER A 77 -6.62 -0.32 -15.69
CA SER A 77 -6.64 -0.40 -17.15
C SER A 77 -6.79 0.96 -17.85
N SER A 78 -6.85 2.05 -17.10
CA SER A 78 -6.98 3.40 -17.67
C SER A 78 -5.68 3.82 -18.36
N GLU A 79 -5.82 4.54 -19.48
CA GLU A 79 -4.69 5.05 -20.25
C GLU A 79 -3.84 6.02 -19.41
N VAL A 80 -2.53 5.89 -19.54
CA VAL A 80 -1.54 6.87 -19.08
C VAL A 80 -0.55 7.11 -20.22
N ARG A 81 -0.14 8.37 -20.42
CA ARG A 81 0.91 8.73 -21.37
C ARG A 81 2.07 9.32 -20.62
N ILE A 82 3.27 8.83 -20.90
CA ILE A 82 4.48 9.20 -20.17
C ILE A 82 5.61 9.53 -21.13
N ASP A 83 6.46 10.47 -20.72
CA ASP A 83 7.80 10.62 -21.27
C ASP A 83 8.77 9.86 -20.36
N LEU A 84 9.55 8.94 -20.95
CA LEU A 84 10.61 8.22 -20.26
C LEU A 84 11.96 8.85 -20.60
N TYR A 85 12.83 8.93 -19.61
CA TYR A 85 14.19 9.44 -19.75
C TYR A 85 15.17 8.42 -19.19
N LYS A 86 16.30 8.27 -19.88
CA LYS A 86 17.45 7.49 -19.43
C LYS A 86 18.67 8.40 -19.35
N ASN A 87 19.33 8.45 -18.21
CA ASN A 87 20.40 9.43 -17.92
C ASN A 87 19.97 10.87 -18.26
N LEU A 88 18.71 11.22 -17.96
CA LEU A 88 18.06 12.51 -18.27
C LEU A 88 17.89 12.84 -19.76
N GLU A 89 18.19 11.90 -20.67
CA GLU A 89 17.90 12.03 -22.09
C GLU A 89 16.59 11.32 -22.42
N LYS A 90 15.73 11.96 -23.22
CA LYS A 90 14.43 11.39 -23.58
C LYS A 90 14.62 10.11 -24.39
N VAL A 91 13.95 9.04 -23.98
CA VAL A 91 13.96 7.77 -24.68
C VAL A 91 12.94 7.81 -25.81
N GLY A 92 13.43 7.77 -27.05
CA GLY A 92 12.60 7.80 -28.26
C GLY A 92 12.01 9.19 -28.56
N VAL A 93 11.25 9.26 -29.66
CA VAL A 93 10.74 10.54 -30.21
C VAL A 93 9.37 10.92 -29.66
N GLY A 94 8.63 9.96 -29.07
CA GLY A 94 7.23 10.12 -28.67
C GLY A 94 6.96 9.91 -27.17
N GLN A 95 5.68 9.96 -26.81
CA GLN A 95 5.19 9.50 -25.52
C GLN A 95 4.98 7.99 -25.57
N ILE A 96 5.21 7.31 -24.45
CA ILE A 96 4.79 5.92 -24.28
C ILE A 96 3.31 5.93 -23.89
N HIS A 97 2.47 5.27 -24.70
CA HIS A 97 1.05 5.07 -24.42
C HIS A 97 0.85 3.71 -23.75
N THR A 98 0.43 3.72 -22.50
CA THR A 98 0.33 2.51 -21.68
C THR A 98 -0.85 2.60 -20.70
N THR A 99 -0.91 1.74 -19.70
CA THR A 99 -1.95 1.78 -18.65
C THR A 99 -1.37 2.16 -17.28
N GLN A 100 -2.21 2.67 -16.39
CA GLN A 100 -1.80 2.97 -15.01
C GLN A 100 -1.25 1.75 -14.30
N GLY A 101 -1.83 0.56 -14.52
CA GLY A 101 -1.37 -0.70 -13.94
C GLY A 101 0.03 -1.10 -14.41
N ARG A 102 0.36 -0.84 -15.68
CA ARG A 102 1.72 -1.02 -16.21
C ARG A 102 2.70 -0.05 -15.60
N LEU A 103 2.35 1.24 -15.51
CA LEU A 103 3.17 2.24 -14.83
C LEU A 103 3.40 1.87 -13.36
N TYR A 104 2.35 1.55 -12.63
CA TYR A 104 2.40 1.11 -11.24
C TYR A 104 3.32 -0.10 -11.08
N THR A 105 3.20 -1.10 -11.97
CA THR A 105 4.01 -2.32 -11.93
C THR A 105 5.46 -2.05 -12.29
N ALA A 106 5.74 -1.15 -13.25
CA ALA A 106 7.10 -0.75 -13.60
C ALA A 106 7.81 -0.11 -12.40
N LEU A 107 7.14 0.81 -11.70
CA LEU A 107 7.64 1.43 -10.47
C LEU A 107 7.86 0.38 -9.37
N TRP A 108 6.90 -0.55 -9.23
CA TRP A 108 6.92 -1.55 -8.18
C TRP A 108 8.04 -2.57 -8.40
N LYS A 109 8.11 -3.18 -9.57
CA LYS A 109 9.03 -4.28 -9.89
C LYS A 109 10.37 -3.80 -10.46
N GLY A 110 10.46 -2.53 -10.87
CA GLY A 110 11.64 -1.96 -11.51
C GLY A 110 11.82 -2.40 -12.97
N ASP A 111 10.79 -3.01 -13.57
CA ASP A 111 10.83 -3.49 -14.96
C ASP A 111 10.12 -2.50 -15.89
N ILE A 112 10.92 -1.77 -16.65
CA ILE A 112 10.44 -0.74 -17.59
C ILE A 112 9.82 -1.38 -18.85
N THR A 113 10.20 -2.61 -19.21
CA THR A 113 9.70 -3.26 -20.43
C THR A 113 8.20 -3.54 -20.36
N ILE A 114 7.62 -3.60 -19.15
CA ILE A 114 6.18 -3.77 -18.96
C ILE A 114 5.34 -2.57 -19.44
N LEU A 115 5.98 -1.43 -19.67
CA LEU A 115 5.33 -0.24 -20.21
C LEU A 115 4.96 -0.41 -21.68
N GLU A 116 5.63 -1.32 -22.40
CA GLU A 116 5.32 -1.67 -23.78
C GLU A 116 3.94 -2.29 -23.87
N LYS A 117 3.15 -1.86 -24.86
CA LYS A 117 1.75 -2.27 -25.00
C LYS A 117 1.61 -3.76 -25.33
N GLU A 118 2.61 -4.29 -26.03
CA GLU A 118 2.73 -5.66 -26.50
C GLU A 118 3.12 -6.65 -25.38
N SER A 119 3.64 -6.15 -24.26
CA SER A 119 3.96 -6.98 -23.11
C SER A 119 2.69 -7.54 -22.46
N ASN A 120 2.80 -8.62 -21.67
CA ASN A 120 1.64 -9.17 -20.96
C ASN A 120 1.08 -8.16 -19.95
N GLU A 121 -0.25 -8.10 -19.83
CA GLU A 121 -0.88 -7.21 -18.85
C GLU A 121 -0.59 -7.70 -17.43
N PRO A 122 -0.05 -6.84 -16.54
CA PRO A 122 0.21 -7.24 -15.16
C PRO A 122 -1.09 -7.53 -14.41
N PRO A 123 -1.10 -8.54 -13.52
CA PRO A 123 -2.24 -8.79 -12.67
C PRO A 123 -2.44 -7.64 -11.68
N ILE A 124 -3.70 -7.35 -11.35
CA ILE A 124 -4.05 -6.39 -10.31
C ILE A 124 -3.53 -6.92 -8.96
N PRO A 125 -2.75 -6.13 -8.19
CA PRO A 125 -2.24 -6.56 -6.91
C PRO A 125 -3.37 -6.67 -5.87
N LEU A 126 -3.21 -7.62 -4.94
CA LEU A 126 -4.10 -7.78 -3.81
C LEU A 126 -4.04 -6.55 -2.91
N THR A 127 -5.21 -5.97 -2.68
CA THR A 127 -5.45 -4.83 -1.80
C THR A 127 -5.42 -5.24 -0.33
N VAL A 128 -5.35 -4.26 0.58
CA VAL A 128 -5.44 -4.53 2.03
C VAL A 128 -6.71 -5.29 2.44
N GLN A 129 -7.83 -5.07 1.74
CA GLN A 129 -9.09 -5.77 2.02
C GLN A 129 -8.99 -7.25 1.67
N GLU A 130 -8.36 -7.57 0.54
CA GLU A 130 -8.15 -8.95 0.10
C GLU A 130 -7.13 -9.65 0.99
N VAL A 131 -6.03 -8.96 1.35
CA VAL A 131 -5.04 -9.48 2.30
C VAL A 131 -5.68 -9.74 3.67
N THR A 132 -6.59 -8.88 4.13
CA THR A 132 -7.33 -9.10 5.40
C THR A 132 -8.09 -10.42 5.41
N ARG A 133 -8.66 -10.84 4.27
CA ARG A 133 -9.42 -12.11 4.15
C ARG A 133 -8.55 -13.36 4.24
N ILE A 134 -7.25 -13.23 4.00
CA ILE A 134 -6.29 -14.35 4.01
C ILE A 134 -5.30 -14.29 5.17
N LEU A 135 -5.55 -13.46 6.20
CA LEU A 135 -4.66 -13.34 7.36
C LEU A 135 -4.49 -14.64 8.16
N GLU A 136 -5.39 -15.60 8.03
CA GLU A 136 -5.22 -16.92 8.66
C GLU A 136 -3.92 -17.63 8.23
N GLN A 137 -3.37 -17.30 7.05
CA GLN A 137 -2.08 -17.82 6.61
C GLN A 137 -0.92 -17.39 7.51
N VAL A 138 -1.03 -16.28 8.22
CA VAL A 138 0.04 -15.76 9.08
C VAL A 138 -0.07 -16.20 10.54
N SER A 139 -1.02 -17.09 10.86
CA SER A 139 -1.26 -17.56 12.24
C SER A 139 -0.05 -18.25 12.85
N GLN A 140 0.72 -19.02 12.06
CA GLN A 140 1.98 -19.60 12.56
C GLN A 140 2.99 -18.51 12.93
N LYS A 141 3.11 -17.46 12.11
CA LYS A 141 4.01 -16.34 12.39
C LYS A 141 3.58 -15.55 13.62
N ALA A 142 2.27 -15.39 13.83
CA ALA A 142 1.73 -14.75 15.01
C ALA A 142 2.14 -15.50 16.29
N LYS A 143 2.00 -16.84 16.31
CA LYS A 143 2.40 -17.69 17.44
C LYS A 143 3.90 -17.62 17.76
N GLU A 144 4.75 -17.51 16.74
CA GLU A 144 6.20 -17.33 16.92
C GLU A 144 6.55 -15.99 17.61
N LEU A 145 5.87 -14.91 17.23
CA LEU A 145 6.04 -13.58 17.84
C LEU A 145 5.39 -13.50 19.24
N SER A 146 4.47 -14.43 19.47
CA SER A 146 3.72 -14.80 20.65
C SER A 146 4.40 -14.93 21.98
N VAL A 147 5.28 -15.93 22.02
CA VAL A 147 5.68 -16.63 23.24
C VAL A 147 4.48 -16.96 24.16
N GLY A 148 3.32 -17.31 23.59
CA GLY A 148 2.12 -17.75 24.33
C GLY A 148 1.07 -16.68 24.65
N PHE A 149 1.25 -15.43 24.22
CA PHE A 149 0.24 -14.38 24.39
C PHE A 149 -0.74 -14.30 23.21
N PRO A 150 -2.00 -13.85 23.39
CA PRO A 150 -2.88 -13.53 22.28
C PRO A 150 -2.30 -12.45 21.36
N VAL A 151 -2.49 -12.59 20.05
CA VAL A 151 -2.01 -11.62 19.05
C VAL A 151 -3.16 -11.15 18.21
N PHE A 152 -3.38 -9.83 18.19
CA PHE A 152 -4.21 -9.25 17.15
C PHE A 152 -3.36 -9.03 15.91
N VAL A 153 -3.84 -9.47 14.76
CA VAL A 153 -3.16 -9.34 13.47
C VAL A 153 -4.06 -8.58 12.52
N MET A 154 -3.52 -7.55 11.85
CA MET A 154 -4.23 -6.84 10.80
C MET A 154 -3.33 -6.50 9.61
N ALA A 155 -3.90 -6.48 8.42
CA ALA A 155 -3.25 -5.88 7.26
C ALA A 155 -3.41 -4.35 7.33
N ARG A 156 -2.40 -3.62 6.88
CA ARG A 156 -2.44 -2.17 6.72
C ARG A 156 -1.86 -1.77 5.38
N ASP A 157 -2.34 -0.67 4.82
CA ASP A 157 -1.82 -0.08 3.58
C ASP A 157 -1.32 1.34 3.86
N LEU A 158 -0.05 1.57 3.59
CA LEU A 158 0.63 2.85 3.84
C LEU A 158 0.15 3.98 2.92
N SER A 159 -0.43 3.65 1.77
CA SER A 159 -1.02 4.62 0.84
C SER A 159 -2.45 4.99 1.22
N ASN A 160 -3.16 4.10 1.92
CA ASN A 160 -4.58 4.27 2.22
C ASN A 160 -4.80 5.00 3.56
N PRO A 161 -5.38 6.22 3.57
CA PRO A 161 -5.55 7.01 4.80
C PRO A 161 -6.48 6.32 5.82
N VAL A 162 -7.55 5.65 5.37
CA VAL A 162 -8.47 4.91 6.25
C VAL A 162 -7.77 3.74 6.92
N SER A 163 -6.90 3.04 6.18
CA SER A 163 -6.09 1.95 6.73
C SER A 163 -5.09 2.46 7.78
N ARG A 164 -4.40 3.57 7.51
CA ARG A 164 -3.47 4.21 8.46
C ARG A 164 -4.17 4.70 9.73
N GLU A 165 -5.36 5.29 9.58
CA GLU A 165 -6.17 5.73 10.71
C GLU A 165 -6.62 4.54 11.57
N LYS A 166 -7.10 3.45 10.94
CA LYS A 166 -7.48 2.22 11.63
C LYS A 166 -6.31 1.66 12.45
N TYR A 167 -5.13 1.55 11.84
CA TYR A 167 -3.90 1.13 12.54
C TYR A 167 -3.61 2.02 13.74
N SER A 168 -3.69 3.34 13.58
CA SER A 168 -3.40 4.31 14.65
C SER A 168 -4.37 4.20 15.82
N LYS A 169 -5.67 3.98 15.55
CA LYS A 169 -6.69 3.75 16.58
C LYS A 169 -6.45 2.47 17.35
N VAL A 170 -6.17 1.36 16.65
CA VAL A 170 -5.83 0.07 17.27
C VAL A 170 -4.57 0.20 18.12
N LEU A 171 -3.50 0.76 17.57
CA LEU A 171 -2.25 0.97 18.30
C LEU A 171 -2.46 1.79 19.58
N THR A 172 -3.20 2.89 19.49
CA THR A 172 -3.51 3.74 20.64
C THR A 172 -4.25 2.98 21.72
N LYS A 173 -5.26 2.19 21.33
CA LYS A 173 -6.08 1.42 22.26
C LYS A 173 -5.30 0.28 22.92
N LEU A 174 -4.46 -0.42 22.17
CA LEU A 174 -3.70 -1.57 22.65
C LEU A 174 -2.41 -1.19 23.38
N LYS A 175 -1.93 0.06 23.25
CA LYS A 175 -0.60 0.50 23.72
C LYS A 175 -0.21 0.02 25.13
N ARG A 176 -1.17 -0.01 26.08
CA ARG A 176 -0.91 -0.42 27.48
C ARG A 176 -0.70 -1.93 27.66
N HIS A 177 -1.13 -2.74 26.70
CA HIS A 177 -1.04 -4.19 26.70
C HIS A 177 0.11 -4.70 25.81
N LEU A 178 0.83 -3.80 25.12
CA LEU A 178 1.95 -4.15 24.24
C LEU A 178 3.27 -4.02 25.00
N VAL A 179 4.08 -5.09 25.00
CA VAL A 179 5.41 -5.07 25.64
C VAL A 179 6.44 -4.31 24.80
N ASN A 180 6.40 -4.47 23.47
CA ASN A 180 7.42 -3.94 22.55
C ASN A 180 6.80 -3.24 21.32
N GLY A 181 5.57 -2.74 21.46
CA GLY A 181 4.77 -2.24 20.33
C GLY A 181 4.45 -3.33 19.31
N PRO A 182 3.77 -2.97 18.20
CA PRO A 182 3.47 -3.91 17.15
C PRO A 182 4.71 -4.26 16.32
N LYS A 183 4.79 -5.50 15.86
CA LYS A 183 5.76 -5.91 14.84
C LYS A 183 5.15 -5.73 13.47
N LEU A 184 5.85 -5.00 12.60
CA LEU A 184 5.44 -4.68 11.24
C LEU A 184 6.28 -5.49 10.28
N LEU A 185 5.65 -6.35 9.49
CA LEU A 185 6.33 -7.22 8.55
C LEU A 185 5.79 -7.01 7.13
N SER A 186 6.67 -7.12 6.16
CA SER A 186 6.25 -7.24 4.76
C SER A 186 5.44 -8.53 4.56
N PRO A 187 4.61 -8.62 3.50
CA PRO A 187 3.83 -9.82 3.23
C PRO A 187 4.68 -11.09 3.19
N GLN A 188 5.84 -11.05 2.54
CA GLN A 188 6.80 -12.16 2.52
C GLN A 188 7.25 -12.58 3.93
N LYS A 189 7.68 -11.61 4.75
CA LYS A 189 8.18 -11.90 6.11
C LYS A 189 7.07 -12.32 7.07
N SER A 190 5.82 -12.00 6.75
CA SER A 190 4.64 -12.40 7.52
C SER A 190 4.20 -13.84 7.27
N GLY A 191 4.67 -14.46 6.17
CA GLY A 191 4.27 -15.81 5.77
C GLY A 191 3.06 -15.88 4.83
N LEU A 192 2.64 -14.76 4.24
CA LEU A 192 1.60 -14.76 3.22
C LEU A 192 2.08 -15.45 1.94
N ILE A 193 1.26 -16.35 1.42
CA ILE A 193 1.47 -17.00 0.12
C ILE A 193 1.15 -15.98 -0.98
N GLN A 194 1.80 -16.09 -2.15
CA GLN A 194 1.63 -15.14 -3.27
C GLN A 194 1.96 -13.69 -2.91
N PHE A 195 2.93 -13.49 -2.00
CA PHE A 195 3.35 -12.16 -1.56
C PHE A 195 3.80 -11.25 -2.71
N GLU A 196 4.27 -11.84 -3.80
CA GLU A 196 4.65 -11.16 -5.03
C GLU A 196 3.48 -10.47 -5.74
N ASN A 197 2.24 -10.86 -5.43
CA ASN A 197 1.01 -10.27 -5.97
C ASN A 197 0.32 -9.33 -4.98
N ILE A 198 0.89 -9.08 -3.80
CA ILE A 198 0.32 -8.14 -2.82
C ILE A 198 0.84 -6.73 -3.09
N ALA A 199 -0.03 -5.73 -3.00
CA ALA A 199 0.35 -4.34 -3.26
C ALA A 199 1.59 -3.92 -2.42
N PRO A 200 2.57 -3.20 -3.00
CA PRO A 200 3.84 -2.87 -2.36
C PRO A 200 3.73 -2.01 -1.10
N THR A 201 2.58 -1.39 -0.87
CA THR A 201 2.31 -0.55 0.30
C THR A 201 1.64 -1.31 1.44
N VAL A 202 1.28 -2.57 1.22
CA VAL A 202 0.62 -3.40 2.22
C VAL A 202 1.65 -4.07 3.13
N GLU A 203 1.39 -3.99 4.42
CA GLU A 203 2.15 -4.65 5.48
C GLU A 203 1.21 -5.39 6.43
N VAL A 204 1.75 -6.35 7.18
CA VAL A 204 1.02 -7.04 8.24
C VAL A 204 1.54 -6.59 9.59
N ALA A 205 0.63 -6.10 10.42
CA ALA A 205 0.90 -5.66 11.78
C ALA A 205 0.46 -6.72 12.78
N PHE A 206 1.40 -7.16 13.62
CA PHE A 206 1.18 -8.11 14.70
C PHE A 206 1.23 -7.35 16.03
N PHE A 207 0.21 -7.52 16.86
CA PHE A 207 0.06 -6.87 18.16
C PHE A 207 0.05 -7.94 19.27
N PRO A 208 1.22 -8.44 19.72
CA PRO A 208 1.28 -9.37 20.84
C PRO A 208 0.87 -8.66 22.13
N ALA A 209 -0.23 -9.11 22.73
CA ALA A 209 -0.84 -8.48 23.90
C ALA A 209 -0.49 -9.29 25.16
N ASN A 210 0.47 -8.81 25.94
CA ASN A 210 0.79 -9.43 27.23
C ASN A 210 -0.17 -8.88 28.30
N GLY A 211 -0.75 -9.77 29.09
CA GLY A 211 -1.70 -9.39 30.15
C GLY A 211 -3.06 -8.96 29.63
N ALA A 212 -3.46 -9.43 28.44
CA ALA A 212 -4.85 -9.38 27.97
C ALA A 212 -5.28 -10.77 27.49
N SER A 213 -6.50 -11.19 27.83
CA SER A 213 -7.10 -12.39 27.25
C SER A 213 -7.49 -12.15 25.77
N ALA A 214 -7.83 -13.23 25.05
CA ALA A 214 -8.35 -13.10 23.69
C ALA A 214 -9.69 -12.35 23.66
N GLU A 215 -10.56 -12.52 24.66
CA GLU A 215 -11.81 -11.76 24.76
C GLU A 215 -11.55 -10.27 25.05
N GLU A 216 -10.66 -9.97 25.98
CA GLU A 216 -10.28 -8.59 26.29
C GLU A 216 -9.68 -7.90 25.05
N LEU A 217 -8.83 -8.61 24.31
CA LEU A 217 -8.23 -8.11 23.07
C LEU A 217 -9.28 -7.85 22.00
N HIS A 218 -10.27 -8.73 21.85
CA HIS A 218 -11.41 -8.54 20.97
C HIS A 218 -12.16 -7.25 21.30
N ASP A 219 -12.48 -7.02 22.58
CA ASP A 219 -13.24 -5.85 23.01
C ASP A 219 -12.45 -4.54 22.88
N LEU A 220 -11.15 -4.58 23.14
CA LEU A 220 -10.26 -3.46 22.89
C LEU A 220 -10.24 -3.10 21.40
N VAL A 221 -10.02 -4.07 20.51
CA VAL A 221 -10.02 -3.84 19.05
C VAL A 221 -11.36 -3.30 18.60
N LYS A 222 -12.46 -3.91 19.02
CA LYS A 222 -13.83 -3.46 18.75
C LYS A 222 -14.01 -1.99 19.13
N SER A 223 -13.66 -1.61 20.36
CA SER A 223 -13.77 -0.23 20.83
C SER A 223 -12.89 0.77 20.07
N ALA A 224 -11.84 0.31 19.40
CA ALA A 224 -10.95 1.15 18.61
C ALA A 224 -11.50 1.44 17.20
N VAL A 225 -12.22 0.49 16.60
CA VAL A 225 -12.57 0.54 15.16
C VAL A 225 -14.07 0.57 14.88
N TYR A 226 -14.90 0.20 15.86
CA TYR A 226 -16.35 0.18 15.71
C TYR A 226 -16.95 1.51 16.13
N ILE A 227 -17.75 2.11 15.24
CA ILE A 227 -18.58 3.26 15.53
C ILE A 227 -20.03 2.80 15.37
N PRO A 228 -20.81 2.66 16.46
CA PRO A 228 -22.20 2.27 16.36
C PRO A 228 -23.01 3.35 15.63
N ALA A 229 -23.89 2.95 14.72
CA ALA A 229 -24.83 3.89 14.10
C ALA A 229 -25.86 4.34 15.14
N LYS A 230 -26.24 5.63 15.13
CA LYS A 230 -27.10 6.27 16.14
C LYS A 230 -28.44 5.55 16.39
N ASN A 231 -28.92 4.75 15.43
CA ASN A 231 -30.20 4.03 15.49
C ASN A 231 -30.08 2.51 15.26
N ALA A 232 -28.89 1.93 15.42
CA ALA A 232 -28.70 0.50 15.19
C ALA A 232 -29.40 -0.33 16.29
N LYS A 233 -30.43 -1.11 15.90
CA LYS A 233 -31.09 -2.08 16.81
C LYS A 233 -30.23 -3.30 17.12
N LYS A 234 -29.20 -3.56 16.32
CA LYS A 234 -28.31 -4.71 16.44
C LYS A 234 -26.87 -4.30 16.20
N GLU A 235 -25.98 -4.86 17.02
CA GLU A 235 -24.55 -4.71 16.85
C GLU A 235 -24.07 -5.51 15.62
N MET A 236 -23.33 -4.85 14.74
CA MET A 236 -22.88 -5.40 13.45
C MET A 236 -21.35 -5.54 13.36
N PHE A 237 -20.65 -5.46 14.49
CA PHE A 237 -19.20 -5.62 14.53
C PHE A 237 -18.78 -7.03 14.10
N ARG A 238 -17.76 -7.12 13.25
CA ARG A 238 -17.16 -8.39 12.81
C ARG A 238 -15.64 -8.25 12.86
N LEU A 239 -14.99 -8.95 13.78
CA LEU A 239 -13.52 -8.90 13.91
C LEU A 239 -12.80 -9.20 12.59
N ALA A 240 -13.27 -10.20 11.83
CA ALA A 240 -12.72 -10.61 10.53
C ALA A 240 -12.69 -9.50 9.46
N ALA A 241 -13.46 -8.41 9.61
CA ALA A 241 -13.38 -7.24 8.72
C ALA A 241 -12.22 -6.28 9.07
N HIS A 242 -11.56 -6.51 10.20
CA HIS A 242 -10.48 -5.69 10.73
C HIS A 242 -9.18 -6.46 10.92
N GLY A 243 -9.25 -7.76 11.13
CA GLY A 243 -8.10 -8.62 11.39
C GLY A 243 -8.52 -9.96 11.99
N ILE A 244 -7.57 -10.64 12.62
CA ILE A 244 -7.79 -11.89 13.35
C ILE A 244 -7.13 -11.82 14.73
N ILE A 245 -7.57 -12.66 15.66
CA ILE A 245 -6.87 -12.92 16.93
C ILE A 245 -6.35 -14.35 16.87
N VAL A 246 -5.07 -14.53 17.16
CA VAL A 246 -4.35 -15.81 17.16
C VAL A 246 -3.82 -16.11 18.55
#